data_AF-A0A7V3EGD7-F1
#
_entry.id   AF-A0A7V3EGD7-F1
#
_cell.length_a   1.000
_cell.length_b   1.000
_cell.length_c   1.000
_cell.angle_alpha   90.00
_cell.angle_beta   90.00
_cell.angle_gamma   90.00
#
_symmetry.space_group_name_H-M   'P 1'
#
loop_
_entity.id
_entity.type
_entity.pdbx_description
1 polymer ?
#
loop_
_entity_poly.entity_id
_entity_poly.type
_entity_poly.pdbx_seq_one_letter_code
_entity_poly.pdbx_strand_id
1 'polypeptide(L)' 'MSGTTNPQPIRGRTTFKEVLSWGVTKEQIEKIIRKPMPPEDTVIKDWCTAQGVEFSVIRDALQRLKPKN' A
#
# COMPACT_ATOMS: atom_id res chain seq x y z
N MET A 1 9.33 18.75 -22.87
CA MET A 1 8.32 17.67 -22.87
C MET A 1 9.02 16.38 -22.49
N SER A 2 8.50 15.63 -21.49
CA SER A 2 8.51 14.16 -21.43
C SER A 2 8.17 13.66 -20.02
N GLY A 3 6.93 13.17 -19.90
CA GLY A 3 6.39 12.22 -18.90
C GLY A 3 6.93 12.23 -17.47
N THR A 4 6.28 12.96 -16.56
CA THR A 4 6.20 12.47 -15.18
C THR A 4 5.30 11.23 -15.20
N THR A 5 5.90 10.05 -15.30
CA THR A 5 5.25 8.77 -15.01
C THR A 5 4.85 8.79 -13.54
N ASN A 6 3.71 9.42 -13.25
CA ASN A 6 3.11 9.42 -11.94
C ASN A 6 2.71 7.97 -11.66
N PRO A 7 3.41 7.23 -10.79
CA PRO A 7 2.99 5.88 -10.47
C PRO A 7 1.64 6.03 -9.81
N GLN A 8 0.56 5.54 -10.46
CA GLN A 8 -0.81 5.65 -9.96
C GLN A 8 -0.81 5.45 -8.43
N PRO A 9 -1.07 6.53 -7.65
CA PRO A 9 -0.84 6.47 -6.22
C PRO A 9 -1.81 5.48 -5.59
N ILE A 10 -1.37 4.78 -4.55
CA ILE A 10 -2.28 4.04 -3.67
C ILE A 10 -3.36 5.03 -3.23
N ARG A 11 -4.60 4.79 -3.67
CA ARG A 11 -5.73 5.67 -3.40
C ARG A 11 -6.36 5.26 -2.07
N GLY A 12 -7.19 6.14 -1.50
CA GLY A 12 -7.94 5.81 -0.28
C GLY A 12 -8.95 4.66 -0.41
N ARG A 13 -9.04 4.02 -1.58
CA ARG A 13 -9.85 2.83 -1.86
C ARG A 13 -8.98 1.59 -2.17
N THR A 14 -7.66 1.74 -2.12
CA THR A 14 -6.75 0.66 -2.45
C THR A 14 -6.75 -0.37 -1.34
N THR A 15 -6.90 -1.63 -1.74
CA THR A 15 -6.92 -2.78 -0.83
C THR A 15 -5.56 -3.46 -0.78
N PHE A 16 -5.32 -4.26 0.26
CA PHE A 16 -4.08 -5.06 0.32
C PHE A 16 -4.00 -6.07 -0.84
N LYS A 17 -5.13 -6.56 -1.34
CA LYS A 17 -5.22 -7.41 -2.54
C LYS A 17 -4.61 -6.74 -3.77
N GLU A 18 -4.89 -5.46 -3.99
CA GLU A 18 -4.29 -4.72 -5.10
C GLU A 18 -2.78 -4.59 -4.93
N VAL A 19 -2.31 -4.34 -3.71
CA VAL A 19 -0.87 -4.26 -3.39
C VAL A 19 -0.17 -5.61 -3.61
N LEU A 20 -0.79 -6.72 -3.18
CA LEU A 20 -0.33 -8.07 -3.51
C LEU A 20 -0.29 -8.30 -5.03
N SER A 21 -1.32 -7.82 -5.74
CA SER A 21 -1.39 -7.90 -7.20
C SER A 21 -0.30 -7.08 -7.91
N TRP A 22 0.36 -6.15 -7.22
CA TRP A 22 1.52 -5.42 -7.75
C TRP A 22 2.84 -6.20 -7.64
N GLY A 23 2.82 -7.40 -7.07
CA GLY A 23 4.01 -8.20 -6.80
C GLY A 23 4.66 -7.92 -5.45
N VAL A 24 4.00 -7.16 -4.58
CA VAL A 24 4.41 -6.99 -3.18
C VAL A 24 4.02 -8.25 -2.41
N THR A 25 4.91 -8.77 -1.54
CA THR A 25 4.59 -9.94 -0.73
C THR A 25 3.92 -9.56 0.60
N LYS A 26 3.18 -10.50 1.20
CA LYS A 26 2.57 -10.33 2.53
C LYS A 26 3.61 -9.87 3.56
N GLU A 27 4.77 -10.51 3.58
CA GLU A 27 5.88 -10.19 4.48
C GLU A 27 6.38 -8.74 4.34
N GLN A 28 6.44 -8.22 3.12
CA GLN A 28 6.83 -6.82 2.89
C GLN A 28 5.78 -5.85 3.41
N ILE A 29 4.50 -6.17 3.20
CA ILE A 29 3.38 -5.41 3.74
C ILE A 29 3.47 -5.39 5.26
N GLU A 30 3.63 -6.56 5.90
CA GLU A 30 3.75 -6.72 7.36
C GLU A 30 4.90 -5.91 7.95
N LYS A 31 6.05 -5.86 7.25
CA LYS A 31 7.18 -5.02 7.64
C LYS A 31 6.87 -3.53 7.60
N ILE A 32 6.06 -3.09 6.62
CA ILE A 32 5.66 -1.67 6.49
C ILE A 32 4.62 -1.30 7.54
N ILE A 33 3.57 -2.11 7.65
CA ILE A 33 2.47 -1.83 8.58
C ILE A 33 2.84 -2.18 10.03
N ARG A 34 4.01 -2.82 10.22
CA ARG A 34 4.54 -3.34 11.50
C ARG A 34 3.52 -4.17 12.29
N LYS A 35 2.64 -4.83 11.56
CA LYS A 35 1.51 -5.62 12.07
C LYS A 35 1.27 -6.80 11.13
N PRO A 36 0.62 -7.88 11.61
CA PRO A 36 0.21 -8.97 10.73
C PRO A 36 -0.71 -8.46 9.64
N MET A 37 -0.60 -9.04 8.44
CA MET A 37 -1.36 -8.60 7.29
C MET A 37 -2.86 -8.84 7.56
N PRO A 38 -3.71 -7.80 7.48
CA PRO A 38 -5.15 -7.97 7.58
C PRO A 38 -5.70 -8.72 6.35
N PRO A 39 -6.99 -9.08 6.32
CA PRO A 39 -7.61 -9.68 5.16
C PRO A 39 -7.33 -8.86 3.89
N GLU A 40 -7.03 -9.52 2.78
CA GLU A 40 -6.61 -8.87 1.54
C GLU A 40 -7.69 -7.93 0.96
N ASP A 41 -8.97 -8.20 1.25
CA ASP A 41 -10.10 -7.34 0.90
C ASP A 41 -10.22 -6.08 1.77
N THR A 42 -9.37 -5.92 2.79
CA THR A 42 -9.37 -4.74 3.66
C THR A 42 -8.81 -3.54 2.90
N VAL A 43 -9.50 -2.40 3.00
CA VAL A 43 -9.01 -1.12 2.47
C VAL A 43 -7.90 -0.60 3.36
N ILE A 44 -6.76 -0.23 2.77
CA ILE A 44 -5.58 0.24 3.52
C ILE A 44 -5.91 1.49 4.32
N LYS A 45 -6.71 2.41 3.74
CA LYS A 45 -7.16 3.62 4.43
C LYS A 45 -7.99 3.32 5.68
N ASP A 46 -8.97 2.42 5.57
CA ASP A 46 -9.83 2.05 6.70
C ASP A 46 -9.03 1.34 7.78
N TRP A 47 -8.11 0.46 7.38
CA TRP A 47 -7.16 -0.15 8.30
C TRP A 47 -6.29 0.89 9.01
N CYS A 48 -5.74 1.87 8.28
CA CYS A 48 -4.96 2.95 8.87
C CYS A 48 -5.77 3.75 9.88
N THR A 49 -7.01 4.10 9.54
CA THR A 49 -7.95 4.79 10.44
C THR A 49 -8.26 3.96 11.69
N ALA A 50 -8.51 2.66 11.54
CA ALA A 50 -8.79 1.76 12.65
C ALA A 50 -7.58 1.56 13.58
N GLN A 51 -6.37 1.61 13.04
CA GLN A 51 -5.13 1.48 13.81
C GLN A 51 -4.61 2.83 14.33
N GLY A 52 -5.23 3.94 13.97
CA GLY A 52 -4.75 5.28 14.33
C GLY A 52 -3.42 5.66 13.68
N VAL A 53 -3.07 5.04 12.55
CA VAL A 53 -1.84 5.34 11.80
C VAL A 53 -2.14 6.22 10.60
N GLU A 54 -1.14 7.00 10.19
CA GLU A 54 -1.28 7.94 9.09
C GLU A 54 -1.24 7.19 7.74
N PHE A 55 -2.28 7.36 6.94
CA PHE A 55 -2.43 6.67 5.67
C PHE A 55 -1.35 7.04 4.67
N SER A 56 -0.91 8.31 4.61
CA SER A 56 0.10 8.76 3.65
C SER A 56 1.47 8.12 3.91
N VAL A 57 1.86 7.88 5.17
CA VAL A 57 3.08 7.15 5.55
C VAL A 57 3.04 5.72 5.00
N ILE A 58 1.94 5.01 5.23
CA ILE A 58 1.77 3.63 4.74
C ILE A 58 1.69 3.60 3.22
N ARG A 59 0.93 4.53 2.63
CA ARG A 59 0.81 4.72 1.18
C ARG A 59 2.18 4.91 0.54
N ASP A 60 2.98 5.83 1.05
CA ASP A 60 4.29 6.15 0.49
C ASP A 60 5.28 4.99 0.66
N ALA A 61 5.22 4.28 1.79
CA ALA A 61 6.02 3.08 2.02
C ALA A 61 5.65 1.94 1.07
N LEU A 62 4.36 1.64 0.91
CA LEU A 62 3.89 0.60 0.00
C LEU A 62 4.15 0.97 -1.47
N GLN A 63 3.99 2.24 -1.83
CA GLN A 63 4.25 2.72 -3.17
C GLN A 63 5.73 2.67 -3.55
N ARG A 64 6.65 2.77 -2.57
CA ARG A 64 8.08 2.50 -2.77
C ARG A 64 8.38 1.04 -3.06
N LEU A 65 7.55 0.11 -2.61
CA LEU A 65 7.72 -1.32 -2.92
C LEU A 65 7.26 -1.69 -4.32
N LYS A 66 6.47 -0.83 -4.98
CA LYS A 66 6.03 -1.09 -6.35
C LYS A 66 7.28 -1.31 -7.23
N PRO A 67 7.49 -2.51 -7.78
CA PRO A 67 8.66 -2.76 -8.59
C PRO A 67 8.63 -1.82 -9.81
N LYS A 68 9.72 -1.08 -10.02
CA LYS A 68 9.97 -0.39 -11.29
C LYS A 68 10.24 -1.47 -12.33
N ASN A 69 9.22 -1.80 -13.13
CA ASN A 69 9.44 -2.49 -14.39
C ASN A 69 9.81 -1.46 -15.46
#